data_AF-E2BFJ7-F1
#
_entry.id   AF-E2BFJ7-F1
#
_cell.length_a   1.000
_cell.length_b   1.000
_cell.length_c   1.000
_cell.angle_alpha   90.00
_cell.angle_beta   90.00
_cell.angle_gamma   90.00
#
_symmetry.space_group_name_H-M   'P 1'
#
loop_
_entity.id
_entity.type
_entity.pdbx_description
1 polymer ?
#
loop_
_entity_poly.entity_id
_entity_poly.type
_entity_poly.pdbx_seq_one_letter_code
_entity_poly.pdbx_strand_id
1 'polypeptide(L)'
;MYRSKRSTICAKTKSGKDYTTDVGHIEDLFVHLERIFSIGGIWPFERTYVRFAIYILYFMLYLVMAYANFCEVFGDLELMVMNLVETMAYTTTFTMVCMIRCSGLLKRIIVVMRQDMMEQKFEDPEEERIYYSYNYTSKIFLYGSIVGMFVTVMLLYFRPLMSFSADDQGIQAGNISFVSVPQKKDQCPLIHCLCLPKFYNRLGQPKSPCGD
;
A
#
# COMPACT_ATOMS: atom_id res chain seq x y z
N MET A 1 8.50 19.07 41.46
CA MET A 1 7.75 19.15 42.73
C MET A 1 6.27 19.22 42.41
N TYR A 2 5.57 18.08 42.38
CA TYR A 2 4.16 17.95 42.78
C TYR A 2 3.91 16.46 43.07
N ARG A 3 3.71 16.18 44.35
CA ARG A 3 3.39 14.89 44.96
C ARG A 3 1.87 14.88 45.12
N SER A 4 1.15 14.06 44.36
CA SER A 4 -0.31 13.93 44.51
C SER A 4 -0.68 12.52 44.98
N LYS A 5 -1.52 12.51 46.01
CA LYS A 5 -1.82 11.40 46.92
C LYS A 5 -2.60 10.29 46.22
N ARG A 6 -2.11 9.06 46.33
CA ARG A 6 -2.85 7.84 46.00
C ARG A 6 -3.83 7.56 47.15
N SER A 7 -5.08 8.01 47.02
CA SER A 7 -6.16 7.69 47.95
C SER A 7 -6.80 6.37 47.53
N THR A 8 -6.58 5.33 48.33
CA THR A 8 -7.32 4.08 48.32
C THR A 8 -8.79 4.34 48.65
N ILE A 9 -9.67 4.21 47.65
CA ILE A 9 -11.10 3.96 47.88
C ILE A 9 -11.39 2.58 47.31
N CYS A 10 -11.60 1.65 48.24
CA CYS A 10 -11.96 0.26 47.98
C CYS A 10 -13.48 0.23 47.71
N ALA A 11 -13.86 0.22 46.43
CA ALA A 11 -15.21 -0.13 46.01
C ALA A 11 -15.16 -1.56 45.46
N LYS A 12 -15.70 -2.50 46.24
CA LYS A 12 -15.78 -3.91 45.89
C LYS A 12 -17.09 -4.13 45.14
N THR A 13 -17.05 -4.10 43.81
CA THR A 13 -18.15 -4.56 42.94
C THR A 13 -17.69 -5.79 42.16
N LYS A 14 -18.47 -6.87 42.32
CA LYS A 14 -18.27 -8.18 41.70
C LYS A 14 -18.54 -8.11 40.19
N SER A 15 -17.50 -8.27 39.38
CA SER A 15 -17.45 -9.00 38.09
C SER A 15 -16.13 -8.62 37.42
N GLY A 16 -15.04 -9.23 37.88
CA GLY A 16 -13.71 -9.02 37.31
C GLY A 16 -13.57 -9.77 35.99
N LYS A 17 -14.02 -9.15 34.90
CA LYS A 17 -13.39 -9.35 33.59
C LYS A 17 -12.20 -8.42 33.51
N ASP A 18 -11.14 -8.87 32.86
CA ASP A 18 -9.82 -8.25 32.86
C ASP A 18 -9.76 -7.03 31.92
N TYR A 19 -10.43 -5.93 32.31
CA TYR A 19 -10.53 -4.71 31.51
C TYR A 19 -9.16 -4.08 31.22
N THR A 20 -8.19 -4.23 32.12
CA THR A 20 -6.84 -3.68 31.99
C THR A 20 -6.07 -4.24 30.79
N THR A 21 -6.30 -5.50 30.43
CA THR A 21 -5.62 -6.16 29.30
C THR A 21 -6.20 -5.71 27.96
N ASP A 22 -7.51 -5.45 27.90
CA ASP A 22 -8.17 -4.98 26.69
C ASP A 22 -7.78 -3.55 26.33
N VAL A 23 -7.66 -2.64 27.32
CA VAL A 23 -7.19 -1.26 27.09
C VAL A 23 -5.80 -1.22 26.46
N GLY A 24 -4.86 -1.99 27.01
CA GLY A 24 -3.50 -2.09 26.47
C GLY A 24 -3.52 -2.56 25.01
N HIS A 25 -4.40 -3.51 24.69
CA HIS A 25 -4.52 -4.03 23.33
C HIS A 25 -5.04 -3.04 22.28
N ILE A 26 -5.85 -2.05 22.66
CA ILE A 26 -6.34 -1.04 21.71
C ILE A 26 -5.24 -0.03 21.42
N GLU A 27 -4.53 0.39 22.48
CA GLU A 27 -3.40 1.30 22.36
C GLU A 27 -2.30 0.68 21.48
N ASP A 28 -2.03 -0.62 21.64
CA ASP A 28 -1.08 -1.37 20.82
C ASP A 28 -1.40 -1.29 19.32
N LEU A 29 -2.67 -1.39 18.93
CA LEU A 29 -3.09 -1.35 17.53
C LEU A 29 -2.82 0.02 16.91
N PHE A 30 -3.17 1.08 17.63
CA PHE A 30 -2.96 2.45 17.17
C PHE A 30 -1.48 2.79 17.09
N VAL A 31 -0.68 2.37 18.07
CA VAL A 31 0.78 2.51 18.06
C VAL A 31 1.41 1.74 16.90
N HIS A 32 0.87 0.57 16.56
CA HIS A 32 1.35 -0.21 15.42
C HIS A 32 1.11 0.52 14.09
N LEU A 33 -0.10 1.05 13.90
CA LEU A 33 -0.46 1.88 12.73
C LEU A 33 0.39 3.15 12.64
N GLU A 34 0.54 3.86 13.75
CA GLU A 34 1.38 5.06 13.84
C GLU A 34 2.82 4.73 13.44
N ARG A 35 3.39 3.64 13.94
CA ARG A 35 4.75 3.21 13.58
C ARG A 35 4.90 2.93 12.09
N ILE A 36 3.97 2.20 11.46
CA ILE A 36 4.04 1.89 10.03
C ILE A 36 3.99 3.18 9.19
N PHE A 37 3.05 4.08 9.49
CA PHE A 37 2.91 5.34 8.76
C PHE A 37 4.03 6.35 9.05
N SER A 38 4.59 6.32 10.26
CA SER A 38 5.76 7.11 10.67
C SER A 38 7.01 6.70 9.88
N ILE A 39 7.26 5.39 9.75
CA ILE A 39 8.38 4.87 8.94
C ILE A 39 8.27 5.35 7.48
N GLY A 40 7.05 5.34 6.93
CA GLY A 40 6.78 5.86 5.58
C GLY A 40 6.81 7.39 5.46
N GLY A 41 6.91 8.13 6.57
CA GLY A 41 6.81 9.60 6.57
C GLY A 41 5.42 10.13 6.17
N ILE A 42 4.40 9.27 6.18
CA ILE A 42 3.01 9.58 5.80
C ILE A 42 2.24 10.14 7.00
N TRP A 43 2.68 9.83 8.23
CA TRP A 43 1.97 10.18 9.44
C TRP A 43 1.69 11.69 9.56
N PRO A 44 0.44 12.11 9.79
CA PRO A 44 0.05 13.52 9.69
C PRO A 44 0.61 14.43 10.80
N PHE A 45 1.08 13.86 11.90
CA PHE A 45 1.58 14.60 13.07
C PHE A 45 3.10 14.78 13.08
N GLU A 46 3.83 14.05 12.23
CA GLU A 46 5.27 14.24 12.11
C GLU A 46 5.63 15.44 11.22
N ARG A 47 6.65 16.19 11.65
CA ARG A 47 7.25 17.30 10.89
C ARG A 47 8.27 16.83 9.85
N THR A 48 8.13 15.62 9.32
CA THR A 48 9.04 15.05 8.31
C THR A 48 8.63 15.45 6.88
N TYR A 49 8.48 16.77 6.64
CA TYR A 49 8.04 17.31 5.33
C TYR A 49 8.93 16.84 4.16
N VAL A 50 10.24 16.75 4.38
CA VAL A 50 11.20 16.32 3.36
C VAL A 50 10.98 14.87 2.94
N ARG A 51 10.75 13.95 3.89
CA ARG A 51 10.52 12.53 3.60
C ARG A 51 9.23 12.32 2.82
N PHE A 52 8.17 13.00 3.25
CA PHE A 52 6.88 12.97 2.57
C PHE A 52 6.98 13.54 1.15
N ALA A 53 7.67 14.67 0.96
CA ALA A 53 7.85 15.28 -0.35
C ALA A 53 8.61 14.36 -1.32
N ILE A 54 9.69 13.71 -0.85
CA ILE A 54 10.44 12.72 -1.64
C ILE A 54 9.53 11.54 -2.02
N TYR A 55 8.76 11.02 -1.06
CA TYR A 55 7.84 9.89 -1.29
C TYR A 55 6.76 10.23 -2.31
N ILE A 56 6.10 11.39 -2.16
CA ILE A 56 5.06 11.85 -3.09
C ILE A 56 5.64 12.10 -4.48
N LEU A 57 6.81 12.74 -4.58
CA LEU A 57 7.44 12.98 -5.88
C LEU A 57 7.77 11.66 -6.59
N TYR A 58 8.34 10.70 -5.85
CA TYR A 58 8.62 9.37 -6.37
C TYR A 58 7.34 8.67 -6.86
N PHE A 59 6.27 8.71 -6.05
CA PHE A 59 5.00 8.09 -6.41
C PHE A 59 4.34 8.77 -7.62
N MET A 60 4.44 10.10 -7.72
CA MET A 60 3.93 10.88 -8.85
C MET A 60 4.65 10.53 -10.16
N LEU A 61 5.98 10.42 -10.13
CA LEU A 61 6.75 9.99 -11.30
C LEU A 61 6.35 8.57 -11.72
N TYR A 62 6.17 7.67 -10.76
CA TYR A 62 5.72 6.31 -11.02
C TYR A 62 4.32 6.27 -11.65
N LEU A 63 3.37 7.06 -11.13
CA LEU A 63 2.02 7.19 -11.71
C LEU A 63 2.08 7.67 -13.15
N VAL A 64 2.88 8.70 -13.45
CA VAL A 64 3.01 9.22 -14.82
C VAL A 64 3.53 8.13 -15.76
N MET A 65 4.49 7.31 -15.33
CA MET A 65 4.96 6.17 -16.12
C MET A 65 3.89 5.11 -16.31
N ALA A 66 3.12 4.78 -15.26
CA ALA A 66 2.03 3.81 -15.36
C ALA A 66 0.93 4.27 -16.35
N TYR A 67 0.57 5.56 -16.30
CA TYR A 67 -0.36 6.16 -17.24
C TYR A 67 0.17 6.18 -18.67
N ALA A 68 1.47 6.46 -18.87
CA ALA A 68 2.09 6.40 -20.19
C ALA A 68 2.04 4.97 -20.77
N ASN A 69 2.36 3.95 -19.97
CA ASN A 69 2.25 2.55 -20.36
C ASN A 69 0.80 2.16 -20.70
N PHE A 70 -0.16 2.65 -19.92
CA PHE A 70 -1.57 2.46 -20.23
C PHE A 70 -1.96 3.09 -21.58
N CYS A 71 -1.45 4.29 -21.90
CA CYS A 71 -1.67 4.95 -23.19
C CYS A 71 -1.05 4.20 -24.39
N GLU A 72 0.06 3.47 -24.21
CA GLU A 72 0.72 2.72 -25.29
C GLU A 72 0.00 1.40 -25.62
N VAL A 73 -0.71 0.82 -24.66
CA VAL A 73 -1.40 -0.48 -24.77
C VAL A 73 -2.78 -0.37 -25.43
N PHE A 74 -3.21 0.84 -25.80
CA PHE A 74 -4.48 1.04 -26.52
C PHE A 74 -4.47 0.32 -27.88
N GLY A 75 -5.22 -0.77 -27.97
CA GLY A 75 -5.31 -1.63 -29.16
C GLY A 75 -5.54 -3.10 -28.83
N ASP A 76 -5.15 -3.53 -27.63
CA ASP A 76 -5.39 -4.89 -27.12
C ASP A 76 -6.27 -4.84 -25.86
N LEU A 77 -7.46 -5.44 -25.93
CA LEU A 77 -8.44 -5.40 -24.84
C LEU A 77 -7.95 -6.12 -23.57
N GLU A 78 -7.28 -7.26 -23.73
CA GLU A 78 -6.83 -8.08 -22.60
C GLU A 78 -5.72 -7.34 -21.83
N LEU A 79 -4.73 -6.83 -22.57
CA LEU A 79 -3.63 -6.10 -21.97
C LEU A 79 -4.08 -4.73 -21.42
N MET A 80 -5.07 -4.08 -22.04
CA MET A 80 -5.62 -2.81 -21.57
C MET A 80 -6.33 -2.96 -20.22
N VAL A 81 -7.17 -3.99 -20.03
CA VAL A 81 -7.90 -4.19 -18.77
C VAL A 81 -6.92 -4.46 -17.63
N MET A 82 -5.90 -5.29 -17.86
CA MET A 82 -4.88 -5.56 -16.85
C MET A 82 -4.12 -4.29 -16.43
N ASN A 83 -3.66 -3.48 -17.39
CA ASN A 83 -2.99 -2.21 -17.10
C ASN A 83 -3.93 -1.18 -16.45
N LEU A 84 -5.22 -1.17 -16.80
CA LEU A 84 -6.22 -0.29 -16.19
C LEU A 84 -6.39 -0.62 -14.71
N VAL A 85 -6.60 -1.89 -14.38
CA VAL A 85 -6.79 -2.34 -12.99
C VAL A 85 -5.56 -1.98 -12.15
N GLU A 86 -4.37 -2.21 -12.70
CA GLU A 86 -3.11 -1.88 -12.04
C GLU A 86 -2.96 -0.36 -11.83
N THR A 87 -3.23 0.44 -12.85
CA THR A 87 -3.17 1.92 -12.75
C THR A 87 -4.20 2.46 -11.75
N MET A 88 -5.41 1.89 -11.72
CA MET A 88 -6.46 2.23 -10.75
C MET A 88 -6.05 1.90 -9.31
N ALA A 89 -5.33 0.80 -9.10
CA ALA A 89 -4.81 0.45 -7.77
C ALA A 89 -3.77 1.49 -7.30
N TYR A 90 -2.87 1.92 -8.19
CA TYR A 90 -1.88 2.95 -7.87
C TYR A 90 -2.51 4.31 -7.59
N THR A 91 -3.50 4.74 -8.38
CA THR A 91 -4.18 6.02 -8.19
C THR A 91 -5.02 6.05 -6.92
N THR A 92 -5.68 4.94 -6.58
CA THR A 92 -6.41 4.80 -5.31
C THR A 92 -5.44 4.90 -4.13
N THR A 93 -4.31 4.20 -4.20
CA THR A 93 -3.26 4.25 -3.17
C THR A 93 -2.72 5.67 -2.99
N PHE A 94 -2.41 6.37 -4.08
CA PHE A 94 -1.96 7.76 -4.05
C PHE A 94 -2.99 8.68 -3.40
N THR A 95 -4.25 8.54 -3.79
CA THR A 95 -5.35 9.35 -3.26
C THR A 95 -5.52 9.12 -1.77
N MET A 96 -5.44 7.87 -1.29
CA MET A 96 -5.50 7.54 0.13
C MET A 96 -4.35 8.17 0.91
N VAL A 97 -3.11 8.05 0.44
CA VAL A 97 -1.93 8.66 1.10
C VAL A 97 -2.07 10.18 1.18
N CYS A 98 -2.50 10.82 0.08
CA CYS A 98 -2.77 12.25 0.04
C CYS A 98 -3.89 12.65 1.00
N MET A 99 -5.00 11.90 1.05
CA MET A 99 -6.09 12.15 1.98
C MET A 99 -5.63 12.06 3.44
N ILE A 100 -4.86 11.03 3.79
CA ILE A 100 -4.33 10.85 5.16
C ILE A 100 -3.51 12.06 5.60
N ARG A 101 -2.68 12.60 4.70
CA ARG A 101 -1.77 13.69 5.05
C ARG A 101 -2.40 15.08 4.96
N CYS A 102 -3.27 15.31 3.99
CA CYS A 102 -3.86 16.60 3.66
C CYS A 102 -5.20 16.86 4.36
N SER A 103 -5.93 15.81 4.76
CA SER A 103 -7.21 15.98 5.43
C SER A 103 -7.03 16.42 6.88
N GLY A 104 -7.31 17.70 7.15
CA GLY A 104 -7.39 18.21 8.53
C GLY A 104 -8.50 17.54 9.36
N LEU A 105 -9.54 17.03 8.69
CA LEU A 105 -10.64 16.29 9.31
C LEU A 105 -10.14 14.94 9.85
N LEU A 106 -9.37 14.19 9.06
CA LEU A 106 -8.83 12.91 9.51
C LEU A 106 -7.89 13.09 10.71
N LYS A 107 -7.07 14.14 10.71
CA LYS A 107 -6.23 14.49 11.87
C LYS A 107 -7.07 14.74 13.12
N ARG A 108 -8.16 15.49 12.99
CA ARG A 108 -9.07 15.76 14.11
C ARG A 108 -9.69 14.48 14.64
N ILE A 109 -10.18 13.60 13.76
CA ILE A 109 -10.74 12.31 14.16
C ILE A 109 -9.72 11.48 14.93
N ILE A 110 -8.47 11.42 14.46
CA ILE A 110 -7.41 10.67 15.15
C ILE A 110 -7.15 11.24 16.56
N VAL A 111 -7.15 12.57 16.73
CA VAL A 111 -6.96 13.20 18.05
C VAL A 111 -8.13 12.88 18.99
N VAL A 112 -9.36 13.05 18.50
CA VAL A 112 -10.57 12.77 19.29
C VAL A 112 -10.60 11.31 19.70
N MET A 113 -10.40 10.40 18.74
CA MET A 113 -10.37 8.96 19.02
C MET A 113 -9.29 8.59 20.04
N ARG A 114 -8.09 9.19 19.95
CA ARG A 114 -7.03 8.97 20.94
C ARG A 114 -7.41 9.48 22.32
N GLN A 115 -8.09 10.62 22.40
CA GLN A 115 -8.57 11.18 23.67
C GLN A 115 -9.67 10.31 24.27
N ASP A 116 -10.65 9.89 23.47
CA ASP A 116 -11.74 9.00 23.89
C ASP A 116 -11.19 7.67 24.42
N MET A 117 -10.15 7.13 23.78
CA MET A 117 -9.44 5.93 24.26
C MET A 117 -8.78 6.12 25.63
N MET A 118 -8.27 7.31 25.94
CA MET A 118 -7.65 7.62 27.24
C MET A 118 -8.69 7.89 28.33
N GLU A 119 -9.80 8.54 27.99
CA GLU A 119 -10.82 8.95 28.95
C GLU A 119 -11.79 7.83 29.32
N GLN A 120 -12.00 6.83 28.46
CA GLN A 120 -12.84 5.64 28.70
C GLN A 120 -14.16 5.93 29.42
N LYS A 121 -14.82 7.01 29.01
CA LYS A 121 -16.15 7.34 29.50
C LYS A 121 -17.19 6.63 28.65
N PHE A 122 -17.43 5.37 28.96
CA PHE A 122 -18.62 4.67 28.47
C PHE A 122 -19.80 5.08 29.33
N GLU A 123 -20.85 5.61 28.71
CA GLU A 123 -22.06 6.05 29.44
C GLU A 123 -23.00 4.87 29.69
N ASP A 124 -22.97 3.87 28.81
CA ASP A 124 -23.86 2.71 28.82
C ASP A 124 -23.13 1.37 28.55
N PRO A 125 -23.51 0.26 29.22
CA PRO A 125 -22.94 -1.06 28.95
C PRO A 125 -23.19 -1.59 27.53
N GLU A 126 -24.20 -1.10 26.79
CA GLU A 126 -24.39 -1.47 25.39
C GLU A 126 -23.31 -0.84 24.49
N GLU A 127 -22.95 0.42 24.75
CA GLU A 127 -21.88 1.15 24.06
C GLU A 127 -20.53 0.43 24.23
N GLU A 128 -20.22 -0.01 25.45
CA GLU A 128 -19.02 -0.79 25.77
C GLU A 128 -18.95 -2.07 24.92
N ARG A 129 -20.05 -2.82 24.82
CA ARG A 129 -20.10 -4.05 24.02
C ARG A 129 -19.87 -3.78 22.53
N ILE A 130 -20.47 -2.73 22.00
CA ILE A 130 -20.31 -2.33 20.58
C ILE A 130 -18.86 -1.95 20.32
N TYR A 131 -18.26 -1.18 21.22
CA TYR A 131 -16.87 -0.74 21.13
C TYR A 131 -15.90 -1.92 21.06
N TYR A 132 -16.03 -2.90 21.96
CA TYR A 132 -15.16 -4.08 21.95
C TYR A 132 -15.35 -4.92 20.69
N SER A 133 -16.58 -5.12 20.22
CA SER A 133 -16.86 -5.86 18.99
C SER A 133 -16.19 -5.21 17.77
N TYR A 134 -16.30 -3.88 17.67
CA TYR A 134 -15.66 -3.11 16.60
C TYR A 134 -14.14 -3.19 16.68
N ASN A 135 -13.56 -2.98 17.87
CA ASN A 135 -12.12 -3.01 18.06
C ASN A 135 -11.52 -4.39 17.74
N TYR A 136 -12.18 -5.46 18.17
CA TYR A 136 -11.79 -6.83 17.84
C TYR A 136 -11.77 -7.06 16.31
N THR A 137 -12.80 -6.58 15.61
CA THR A 137 -12.91 -6.69 14.15
C THR A 137 -11.81 -5.88 13.45
N SER A 138 -11.55 -4.66 13.91
CA SER A 138 -10.46 -3.80 13.41
C SER A 138 -9.09 -4.47 13.54
N LYS A 139 -8.84 -5.16 14.65
CA LYS A 139 -7.60 -5.92 14.86
C LYS A 139 -7.43 -7.03 13.84
N ILE A 140 -8.45 -7.88 13.67
CA ILE A 140 -8.41 -8.95 12.67
C ILE A 140 -8.17 -8.38 11.28
N PHE A 141 -8.86 -7.30 10.93
CA PHE A 141 -8.70 -6.63 9.65
C PHE A 141 -7.27 -6.10 9.46
N LEU A 142 -6.67 -5.47 10.47
CA LEU A 142 -5.33 -4.92 10.37
C LEU A 142 -4.28 -6.02 10.19
N TYR A 143 -4.27 -7.03 11.05
CA TYR A 143 -3.32 -8.14 10.96
C TYR A 143 -3.55 -8.94 9.67
N GLY A 144 -4.81 -9.20 9.32
CA GLY A 144 -5.19 -9.84 8.06
C GLY A 144 -4.69 -9.06 6.84
N SER A 145 -4.77 -7.73 6.87
CA SER A 145 -4.25 -6.86 5.80
C SER A 145 -2.73 -6.91 5.69
N ILE A 146 -2.01 -6.90 6.81
CA ILE A 146 -0.53 -6.99 6.82
C ILE A 146 -0.09 -8.34 6.23
N VAL A 147 -0.69 -9.45 6.69
CA VAL A 147 -0.39 -10.79 6.19
C VAL A 147 -0.81 -10.92 4.72
N GLY A 148 -1.98 -10.40 4.35
CA GLY A 148 -2.47 -10.38 2.98
C GLY A 148 -1.52 -9.65 2.04
N MET A 149 -1.05 -8.45 2.42
CA MET A 149 -0.04 -7.73 1.63
C MET A 149 1.25 -8.53 1.48
N PHE A 150 1.74 -9.16 2.55
CA PHE A 150 2.93 -10.01 2.48
C PHE A 150 2.75 -11.16 1.50
N VAL A 151 1.62 -11.87 1.56
CA VAL A 151 1.29 -12.97 0.64
C VAL A 151 1.17 -12.47 -0.79
N THR A 152 0.49 -11.34 -1.03
CA THR A 152 0.37 -10.74 -2.37
C THR A 152 1.74 -10.40 -2.95
N VAL A 153 2.63 -9.79 -2.15
CA VAL A 153 4.00 -9.48 -2.59
C VAL A 153 4.75 -10.76 -2.94
N MET A 154 4.71 -11.79 -2.08
CA MET A 154 5.33 -13.08 -2.37
C MET A 154 4.78 -13.67 -3.68
N LEU A 155 3.45 -13.71 -3.86
CA LEU A 155 2.82 -14.22 -5.07
C LEU A 155 3.25 -13.46 -6.33
N LEU A 156 3.39 -12.14 -6.26
CA LEU A 156 3.87 -11.33 -7.38
C LEU A 156 5.30 -11.69 -7.77
N TYR A 157 6.18 -11.98 -6.80
CA TYR A 157 7.53 -12.47 -7.07
C TYR A 157 7.56 -13.93 -7.56
N PHE A 158 6.63 -14.78 -7.12
CA PHE A 158 6.53 -16.17 -7.56
C PHE A 158 5.94 -16.32 -8.98
N ARG A 159 5.05 -15.41 -9.41
CA ARG A 159 4.43 -15.45 -10.75
C ARG A 159 5.44 -15.60 -11.91
N PRO A 160 6.49 -14.77 -12.03
CA PRO A 160 7.46 -14.91 -13.11
C PRO A 160 8.28 -16.21 -13.04
N LEU A 161 8.48 -16.77 -11.85
CA LEU A 161 9.17 -18.06 -11.68
C LEU A 161 8.32 -19.22 -12.20
N MET A 162 7.01 -19.20 -11.92
CA MET A 162 6.08 -20.22 -12.41
C MET A 162 5.91 -20.17 -13.94
N SER A 163 5.86 -18.98 -14.53
CA SER A 163 5.80 -18.85 -15.99
C SER A 163 7.05 -19.39 -16.68
N PHE A 164 8.23 -19.21 -16.07
CA PHE A 164 9.48 -19.75 -16.60
C PHE A 164 9.51 -21.29 -16.55
N SER A 165 9.00 -21.88 -15.47
CA SER A 165 8.91 -23.36 -15.35
C SER A 165 7.85 -23.98 -16.25
N ALA A 166 6.80 -23.24 -16.63
CA ALA A 166 5.76 -23.72 -17.54
C ALA A 166 6.21 -23.74 -19.01
N ASP A 167 7.04 -22.77 -19.43
CA ASP A 167 7.58 -22.70 -20.79
C ASP A 167 8.51 -23.89 -21.12
N ASP A 168 9.23 -24.40 -20.11
CA ASP A 168 10.14 -25.55 -20.28
C ASP A 168 9.39 -26.88 -20.53
N GLN A 169 8.14 -27.00 -20.06
CA GLN A 169 7.29 -28.17 -20.34
C GLN A 169 6.64 -28.12 -21.74
N GLY A 170 6.59 -26.93 -22.37
CA GLY A 170 6.12 -26.78 -23.76
C GLY A 170 7.11 -27.28 -24.82
N ILE A 171 8.39 -27.45 -24.47
CA ILE A 171 9.44 -27.82 -25.42
C ILE A 171 9.61 -29.35 -25.56
N GLN A 172 9.15 -30.16 -24.60
CA GLN A 172 9.31 -31.62 -24.66
C GLN A 172 8.16 -32.42 -25.29
N ALA A 173 7.02 -31.79 -25.61
CA ALA A 173 5.83 -32.50 -26.12
C ALA A 173 5.48 -32.21 -27.60
N GLY A 174 6.46 -31.87 -28.43
CA GLY A 174 6.19 -31.44 -29.81
C GLY A 174 7.30 -31.73 -30.81
N ASN A 175 7.60 -32.99 -31.09
CA ASN A 175 8.01 -33.36 -32.43
C ASN A 175 6.81 -33.13 -33.35
N ILE A 176 6.68 -31.96 -33.97
CA ILE A 176 6.13 -31.72 -35.31
C ILE A 176 6.38 -30.25 -35.66
N SER A 177 7.09 -30.08 -36.77
CA SER A 177 7.35 -28.86 -37.52
C SER A 177 6.18 -27.87 -37.59
N PHE A 178 6.39 -26.62 -37.15
CA PHE A 178 5.67 -25.48 -37.70
C PHE A 178 6.48 -24.18 -37.62
N VAL A 179 6.62 -23.56 -38.79
CA VAL A 179 7.09 -22.22 -39.15
C VAL A 179 7.31 -21.26 -37.96
N SER A 180 8.57 -20.85 -37.81
CA SER A 180 8.98 -19.70 -37.02
C SER A 180 8.34 -18.41 -37.52
N VAL A 181 7.37 -17.88 -36.78
CA VAL A 181 7.03 -16.45 -36.80
C VAL A 181 7.93 -15.77 -35.76
N PRO A 182 8.71 -14.73 -36.11
CA PRO A 182 9.55 -14.06 -35.13
C PRO A 182 8.67 -13.21 -34.22
N GLN A 183 8.33 -13.72 -33.04
CA GLN A 183 7.85 -12.89 -31.94
C GLN A 183 9.00 -12.01 -31.46
N LYS A 184 8.76 -10.71 -31.57
CA LYS A 184 9.63 -9.60 -31.22
C LYS A 184 10.05 -9.74 -29.74
N LYS A 185 11.31 -10.12 -29.50
CA LYS A 185 11.97 -9.97 -28.20
C LYS A 185 11.94 -8.50 -27.81
N ASP A 186 11.07 -8.13 -26.89
CA ASP A 186 11.17 -6.95 -26.02
C ASP A 186 10.08 -7.02 -24.94
N GLN A 187 10.06 -8.10 -24.15
CA GLN A 187 9.28 -8.13 -22.90
C GLN A 187 10.22 -8.54 -21.75
N CYS A 188 10.97 -7.56 -21.25
CA CYS A 188 11.64 -7.69 -19.96
C CYS A 188 10.61 -7.46 -18.84
N PRO A 189 10.61 -8.28 -17.77
CA PRO A 189 9.78 -8.02 -16.59
C PRO A 189 10.16 -6.67 -15.98
N LEU A 190 9.13 -5.86 -15.71
CA LEU A 190 9.16 -4.42 -15.39
C LEU A 190 9.95 -4.03 -14.13
N ILE A 191 10.58 -4.97 -13.41
CA ILE A 191 11.36 -4.71 -12.19
C ILE A 191 12.85 -4.46 -12.51
N HIS A 192 13.32 -4.78 -13.74
CA HIS A 192 14.73 -4.60 -14.13
C HIS A 192 14.99 -3.39 -15.04
N CYS A 193 13.98 -2.56 -15.36
CA CYS A 193 14.14 -1.37 -16.20
C CYS A 193 14.41 -0.08 -15.40
N LEU A 194 15.07 -0.18 -14.25
CA LEU A 194 15.85 0.93 -13.69
C LEU A 194 17.14 1.11 -14.51
N CYS A 195 17.01 1.52 -15.77
CA CYS A 195 18.09 2.07 -16.57
C CYS A 195 17.51 2.82 -17.76
N LEU A 196 17.46 4.15 -17.66
CA LEU A 196 17.56 5.03 -18.83
C LEU A 196 18.76 4.55 -19.66
N PRO A 197 18.57 4.19 -20.95
CA PRO A 197 18.62 5.24 -21.98
C PRO A 197 17.78 4.90 -23.23
N LYS A 198 16.66 5.57 -23.45
CA LYS A 198 16.09 5.71 -24.82
C LYS A 198 15.63 7.12 -25.19
N PHE A 199 15.89 8.12 -24.34
CA PHE A 199 15.50 9.50 -24.61
C PHE A 199 16.52 10.33 -25.41
N TYR A 200 17.71 9.80 -25.73
CA TYR A 200 18.77 10.59 -26.40
C TYR A 200 18.83 10.44 -27.93
N ASN A 201 18.15 9.46 -28.54
CA ASN A 201 18.30 9.18 -29.99
C ASN A 201 17.25 9.84 -30.90
N ARG A 202 16.57 10.92 -30.47
CA ARG A 202 15.55 11.58 -31.32
C ARG A 202 15.69 13.10 -31.50
N LEU A 203 16.87 13.66 -31.20
CA LEU A 203 17.18 15.06 -31.50
C LEU A 203 18.61 15.18 -32.04
N GLY A 204 18.75 15.03 -33.34
CA GLY A 204 19.96 15.38 -34.05
C GLY A 204 20.41 14.30 -35.03
N GLN A 205 19.97 14.41 -36.27
CA GLN A 205 20.87 14.44 -37.42
C GLN A 205 20.12 15.08 -38.63
N PRO A 206 20.82 15.86 -39.46
CA PRO A 206 20.24 16.75 -40.45
C PRO A 206 19.89 16.02 -41.75
N LYS A 207 18.87 16.52 -42.44
CA LYS A 207 18.61 16.19 -43.85
C LYS A 207 19.75 16.74 -44.70
N SER A 208 20.33 15.90 -45.56
CA SER A 208 21.04 16.34 -46.77
C SER A 208 20.77 15.37 -47.93
N PRO A 209 20.90 15.83 -49.18
CA PRO A 209 20.05 15.40 -50.30
C PRO A 209 20.77 14.61 -51.40
N CYS A 210 19.96 14.03 -52.28
CA CYS A 210 20.20 13.61 -53.68
C CYS A 210 21.34 12.63 -54.03
N GLY A 211 21.05 11.76 -54.99
CA GLY A 211 22.03 11.01 -55.75
C GLY A 211 21.37 9.92 -56.59
N ASP A 212 20.95 10.32 -57.80
CA ASP A 212 20.77 9.60 -59.08
C ASP A 212 20.28 8.14 -59.11
#